data_AF-A0A7Z9W8I9-F1
#
_entry.id   AF-A0A7Z9W8I9-F1
#
_cell.length_a   1.000
_cell.length_b   1.000
_cell.length_c   1.000
_cell.angle_alpha   90.00
_cell.angle_beta   90.00
_cell.angle_gamma   90.00
#
_symmetry.space_group_name_H-M   'P 1'
#
loop_
_entity.id
_entity.type
_entity.pdbx_description
1 polymer ?
#
loop_
_entity_poly.entity_id
_entity_poly.type
_entity_poly.pdbx_seq_one_letter_code
_entity_poly.pdbx_strand_id
1 'polypeptide(L)'
;MCVIYLVCNSALPVISEATDPQVLKLRVPADQIDEVRTWVNPFSSTSQNIEKGKALFHGKAFCVTCHGKDGKGYDHIPGLRGKLPRNFTDKLWQAVRTDGELMWILKNGSLGTAMASFVPLVLTEEEAWHVLLYVRSFGR
;
A
#
# COMPACT_ATOMS: atom_id res chain seq x y z
N MET A 1 -3.11 41.13 48.36
CA MET A 1 -3.07 39.75 47.81
C MET A 1 -4.48 39.36 47.40
N CYS A 2 -4.81 39.43 46.10
CA CYS A 2 -5.89 38.62 45.51
C CYS A 2 -5.62 38.58 44.01
N VAL A 3 -5.39 37.36 43.50
CA VAL A 3 -4.86 37.07 42.18
C VAL A 3 -6.02 37.02 41.18
N ILE A 4 -5.97 37.86 40.14
CA ILE A 4 -6.89 37.79 39.01
C ILE A 4 -6.40 36.66 38.09
N TYR A 5 -7.13 35.54 38.05
CA TYR A 5 -6.91 34.48 37.07
C TYR A 5 -7.60 34.85 35.76
N LEU A 6 -6.81 35.34 34.80
CA LEU A 6 -7.23 35.46 33.40
C LEU A 6 -7.12 34.06 32.77
N VAL A 7 -8.23 33.35 32.61
CA VAL A 7 -8.26 32.06 31.91
C VAL A 7 -8.19 32.35 30.41
N CYS A 8 -6.99 32.31 29.86
CA CYS A 8 -6.77 32.35 28.43
C CYS A 8 -7.21 31.00 27.86
N ASN A 9 -8.43 30.93 27.32
CA ASN A 9 -8.96 29.76 26.66
C ASN A 9 -8.28 29.61 25.29
N SER A 10 -7.04 29.12 25.27
CA SER A 10 -6.35 28.74 24.05
C SER A 10 -7.00 27.45 23.54
N ALA A 11 -7.93 27.60 22.60
CA ALA A 11 -8.35 26.50 21.74
C ALA A 11 -7.09 25.94 21.07
N LEU A 12 -6.62 24.80 21.58
CA LEU A 12 -5.54 24.06 20.94
C LEU A 12 -6.02 23.68 19.53
N PRO A 13 -5.22 23.91 18.48
CA PRO A 13 -5.57 23.42 17.17
C PRO A 13 -5.69 21.91 17.26
N VAL A 14 -6.81 21.38 16.78
CA VAL A 14 -6.98 19.94 16.55
C VAL A 14 -5.88 19.54 15.58
N ILE A 15 -4.80 18.97 16.11
CA ILE A 15 -3.76 18.33 15.30
C ILE A 15 -4.47 17.15 14.65
N SER A 16 -4.84 17.34 13.38
CA SER A 16 -5.22 16.28 12.44
C SER A 16 -4.35 15.07 12.73
N GLU A 17 -4.96 13.90 13.00
CA GLU A 17 -4.23 12.67 13.29
C GLU A 17 -3.05 12.55 12.32
N ALA A 18 -1.84 12.63 12.90
CA ALA A 18 -0.62 12.50 12.14
C ALA A 18 -0.67 11.14 11.46
N THR A 19 -0.64 11.13 10.13
CA THR A 19 -0.61 9.91 9.32
C THR A 19 0.32 8.88 9.95
N ASP A 20 -0.15 7.63 10.09
CA ASP A 20 0.67 6.51 10.55
C ASP A 20 2.03 6.54 9.83
N PRO A 21 3.16 6.74 10.55
CA PRO A 21 4.49 6.81 9.94
C PRO A 21 4.82 5.62 9.05
N GLN A 22 4.17 4.48 9.26
CA GLN A 22 4.34 3.29 8.43
C GLN A 22 3.79 3.46 7.01
N VAL A 23 2.84 4.37 6.77
CA VAL A 23 2.34 4.74 5.45
C VAL A 23 3.47 5.34 4.60
N LEU A 24 4.25 6.24 5.21
CA LEU A 24 5.31 7.00 4.53
C LEU A 24 6.65 6.26 4.45
N LYS A 25 6.82 5.17 5.20
CA LYS A 25 8.03 4.35 5.13
C LYS A 25 8.22 3.73 3.73
N LEU A 26 9.34 4.04 3.08
CA LEU A 26 9.75 3.44 1.82
C LEU A 26 10.12 1.96 2.02
N ARG A 27 9.85 1.15 0.98
CA ARG A 27 10.23 -0.27 0.91
C ARG A 27 11.39 -0.51 -0.04
N VAL A 28 11.50 0.30 -1.08
CA VAL A 28 12.62 0.31 -2.01
C VAL A 28 13.85 0.93 -1.31
N PRO A 29 15.04 0.34 -1.43
CA PRO A 29 16.30 0.94 -0.98
C PRO A 29 16.55 2.32 -1.59
N ALA A 30 17.22 3.19 -0.84
CA ALA A 30 17.43 4.59 -1.23
C ALA A 30 18.28 4.75 -2.50
N ASP A 31 19.17 3.81 -2.78
CA ASP A 31 20.00 3.76 -3.98
C ASP A 31 19.24 3.30 -5.24
N GLN A 32 18.04 2.72 -5.10
CA GLN A 32 17.23 2.22 -6.21
C GLN A 32 15.96 3.06 -6.46
N ILE A 33 15.59 3.94 -5.53
CA ILE A 33 14.29 4.62 -5.54
C ILE A 33 14.05 5.45 -6.81
N ASP A 34 15.08 6.15 -7.30
CA ASP A 34 14.94 7.05 -8.44
C ASP A 34 14.72 6.26 -9.74
N GLU A 35 15.45 5.16 -9.94
CA GLU A 35 15.24 4.26 -11.08
C GLU A 35 13.86 3.61 -11.02
N VAL A 36 13.49 3.03 -9.87
CA VAL A 36 12.22 2.31 -9.71
C VAL A 36 11.02 3.20 -9.99
N ARG A 37 11.08 4.49 -9.61
CA ARG A 37 10.00 5.45 -9.88
C ARG A 37 9.80 5.77 -11.36
N THR A 38 10.76 5.43 -12.23
CA THR A 38 10.60 5.55 -13.69
C THR A 38 9.80 4.40 -14.30
N TRP A 39 9.60 3.30 -13.57
CA TRP A 39 8.86 2.15 -14.06
C TRP A 39 7.37 2.47 -14.06
N VAL A 40 6.81 2.59 -15.27
CA VAL A 40 5.40 2.90 -15.49
C VAL A 40 4.66 1.64 -15.93
N ASN A 41 3.42 1.50 -15.47
CA ASN A 41 2.55 0.43 -15.92
C ASN A 41 2.23 0.61 -17.42
N PRO A 42 2.59 -0.34 -18.30
CA PRO A 42 2.35 -0.21 -19.73
C PRO A 42 0.87 -0.42 -20.12
N PHE A 43 0.05 -0.92 -19.21
CA PHE A 43 -1.38 -1.19 -19.44
C PHE A 43 -2.24 -0.04 -18.94
N SER A 44 -3.22 0.36 -19.75
CA SER A 44 -4.22 1.35 -19.35
C SER A 44 -5.24 0.75 -18.36
N SER A 45 -5.77 1.60 -17.48
CA SER A 45 -6.72 1.20 -16.42
C SER A 45 -8.16 1.00 -16.90
N THR A 46 -8.34 0.23 -17.96
CA THR A 46 -9.65 -0.17 -18.49
C THR A 46 -10.33 -1.18 -17.55
N SER A 47 -11.66 -1.27 -17.60
CA SER A 47 -12.43 -2.25 -16.82
C SER A 47 -11.96 -3.69 -17.09
N GLN A 48 -11.58 -4.00 -18.34
CA GLN A 48 -11.08 -5.32 -18.71
C GLN A 48 -9.74 -5.63 -18.02
N ASN A 49 -8.79 -4.69 -18.03
CA ASN A 49 -7.48 -4.89 -17.41
C ASN A 49 -7.57 -4.95 -15.88
N ILE A 50 -8.46 -4.15 -15.28
CA ILE A 50 -8.73 -4.20 -13.85
C ILE A 50 -9.35 -5.56 -13.46
N GLU A 51 -10.30 -6.09 -14.23
CA GLU A 51 -10.91 -7.40 -13.93
C GLU A 51 -9.90 -8.55 -14.08
N LYS A 52 -8.99 -8.49 -15.07
CA LYS A 52 -7.84 -9.42 -15.15
C LYS A 52 -7.00 -9.36 -13.86
N GLY A 53 -6.64 -8.16 -13.43
CA GLY A 53 -5.88 -7.94 -12.19
C GLY A 53 -6.59 -8.48 -10.96
N LYS A 54 -7.90 -8.31 -10.87
CA LYS A 54 -8.74 -8.85 -9.80
C LYS A 54 -8.74 -10.37 -9.79
N ALA A 55 -8.91 -11.02 -10.94
CA ALA A 55 -8.86 -12.48 -11.03
C ALA A 55 -7.50 -13.03 -10.53
N LEU A 56 -6.40 -12.36 -10.88
CA LEU A 56 -5.06 -12.73 -10.42
C LEU A 56 -4.88 -12.50 -8.91
N PHE A 57 -5.33 -11.36 -8.40
CA PHE A 57 -5.24 -11.00 -6.98
C PHE A 57 -6.01 -11.98 -6.07
N HIS A 58 -7.20 -12.41 -6.50
CA HIS A 58 -8.05 -13.34 -5.75
C HIS A 58 -7.66 -14.80 -5.96
N GLY A 59 -7.12 -15.14 -7.13
CA GLY A 59 -6.74 -16.50 -7.51
C GLY A 59 -5.24 -16.72 -7.40
N LYS A 60 -4.55 -16.69 -8.56
CA LYS A 60 -3.15 -17.12 -8.74
C LYS A 60 -2.17 -16.55 -7.70
N ALA A 61 -2.30 -15.27 -7.36
CA ALA A 61 -1.40 -14.59 -6.44
C ALA A 61 -1.83 -14.72 -4.97
N PHE A 62 -3.06 -15.16 -4.70
CA PHE A 62 -3.63 -15.29 -3.36
C PHE A 62 -3.52 -14.03 -2.49
N CYS A 63 -3.33 -12.84 -3.07
CA CYS A 63 -3.14 -11.58 -2.35
C CYS A 63 -4.31 -11.28 -1.40
N VAL A 64 -5.52 -11.67 -1.81
CA VAL A 64 -6.77 -11.53 -1.04
C VAL A 64 -6.71 -12.18 0.34
N THR A 65 -5.89 -13.22 0.52
CA THR A 65 -5.78 -13.95 1.80
C THR A 65 -5.21 -13.08 2.92
N CYS A 66 -4.38 -12.09 2.57
CA CYS A 66 -3.80 -11.15 3.52
C CYS A 66 -4.41 -9.74 3.38
N HIS A 67 -4.57 -9.27 2.15
CA HIS A 67 -5.02 -7.90 1.86
C HIS A 67 -6.54 -7.72 1.88
N GLY A 68 -7.31 -8.80 2.00
CA GLY A 68 -8.77 -8.78 2.08
C GLY A 68 -9.45 -8.52 0.74
N LYS A 69 -10.74 -8.83 0.66
CA LYS A 69 -11.57 -8.58 -0.53
C LYS A 69 -11.87 -7.09 -0.73
N ASP A 70 -11.85 -6.33 0.36
CA ASP A 70 -12.06 -4.89 0.40
C ASP A 70 -10.74 -4.08 0.33
N GLY A 71 -9.59 -4.77 0.24
CA GLY A 71 -8.28 -4.15 0.12
C GLY A 71 -7.78 -3.48 1.40
N LYS A 72 -8.45 -3.63 2.54
CA LYS A 72 -8.05 -2.98 3.79
C LYS A 72 -6.92 -3.69 4.52
N GLY A 73 -6.66 -4.94 4.16
CA GLY A 73 -5.82 -5.84 4.96
C GLY A 73 -6.58 -6.41 6.15
N TYR A 74 -6.23 -7.63 6.54
CA TYR A 74 -6.74 -8.21 7.79
C TYR A 74 -5.84 -7.83 8.96
N ASP A 75 -6.46 -7.40 10.06
CA ASP A 75 -5.77 -7.06 11.32
C ASP A 75 -5.25 -8.30 12.06
N HIS A 76 -5.84 -9.46 11.80
CA HIS A 76 -5.41 -10.73 12.38
C HIS A 76 -5.41 -11.83 11.32
N ILE A 77 -4.24 -12.40 11.08
CA ILE A 77 -4.05 -13.56 10.21
C ILE A 77 -3.42 -14.67 11.07
N PRO A 78 -4.12 -15.79 11.34
CA PRO A 78 -3.60 -16.86 12.18
C PRO A 78 -2.23 -17.36 11.70
N GLY A 79 -1.27 -17.46 12.62
CA GLY A 79 0.10 -17.89 12.32
C GLY A 79 1.01 -16.79 11.78
N LEU A 80 0.48 -15.64 11.38
CA LEU A 80 1.27 -14.49 10.96
C LEU A 80 1.61 -13.60 12.16
N ARG A 81 2.91 -13.42 12.43
CA ARG A 81 3.40 -12.44 13.40
C ARG A 81 4.20 -11.37 12.65
N GLY A 82 3.90 -10.11 12.89
CA GLY A 82 4.60 -8.99 12.24
C GLY A 82 3.68 -7.83 11.89
N LYS A 83 4.13 -7.00 10.95
CA LYS A 83 3.38 -5.83 10.49
C LYS A 83 2.15 -6.25 9.70
N LEU A 84 1.05 -5.51 9.89
CA LEU A 84 -0.20 -5.72 9.17
C LEU A 84 -0.01 -5.52 7.65
N PRO A 85 -0.80 -6.23 6.82
CA PRO A 85 -0.86 -5.98 5.39
C PRO A 85 -1.24 -4.52 5.10
N ARG A 86 -0.80 -4.03 3.93
CA ARG A 86 -1.13 -2.67 3.49
C ARG A 86 -2.63 -2.53 3.25
N ASN A 87 -3.23 -1.50 3.86
CA ASN A 87 -4.53 -0.98 3.47
C ASN A 87 -4.39 -0.18 2.16
N PHE A 88 -4.96 -0.70 1.07
CA PHE A 88 -4.96 -0.10 -0.27
C PHE A 88 -6.05 0.97 -0.46
N THR A 89 -7.00 1.09 0.47
CA THR A 89 -8.02 2.16 0.46
C THR A 89 -7.50 3.50 1.00
N ASP A 90 -6.32 3.49 1.63
CA ASP A 90 -5.64 4.67 2.15
C ASP A 90 -5.23 5.63 1.02
N LYS A 91 -5.89 6.79 0.96
CA LYS A 91 -5.71 7.77 -0.10
C LYS A 91 -4.32 8.40 -0.09
N LEU A 92 -3.70 8.58 1.08
CA LEU A 92 -2.37 9.16 1.16
C LEU A 92 -1.34 8.15 0.66
N TRP A 93 -1.44 6.88 1.09
CA TRP A 93 -0.59 5.81 0.56
C TRP A 93 -0.69 5.70 -0.96
N GLN A 94 -1.91 5.74 -1.51
CA GLN A 94 -2.14 5.72 -2.96
C GLN A 94 -1.43 6.89 -3.67
N ALA A 95 -1.53 8.10 -3.11
CA ALA A 95 -0.97 9.31 -3.71
C ALA A 95 0.56 9.36 -3.69
N VAL A 96 1.22 8.84 -2.65
CA VAL A 96 2.68 8.96 -2.46
C VAL A 96 3.49 7.79 -2.99
N ARG A 97 2.85 6.74 -3.48
CA ARG A 97 3.52 5.55 -4.03
C ARG A 97 3.33 5.47 -5.52
N THR A 98 4.43 5.29 -6.24
CA THR A 98 4.42 5.05 -7.69
C THR A 98 4.15 3.58 -8.03
N ASP A 99 3.70 3.31 -9.26
CA ASP A 99 3.49 1.94 -9.73
C ASP A 99 4.78 1.13 -9.76
N GLY A 100 5.90 1.77 -10.10
CA GLY A 100 7.22 1.16 -10.05
C GLY A 100 7.62 0.69 -8.65
N GLU A 101 7.36 1.49 -7.60
CA GLU A 101 7.60 1.08 -6.21
C GLU A 101 6.79 -0.17 -5.85
N LEU A 102 5.55 -0.28 -6.34
CA LEU A 102 4.71 -1.46 -6.10
C LEU A 102 5.21 -2.69 -6.89
N MET A 103 5.66 -2.50 -8.14
CA MET A 103 6.28 -3.56 -8.92
C MET A 103 7.56 -4.07 -8.27
N TRP A 104 8.38 -3.16 -7.73
CA TRP A 104 9.57 -3.54 -6.97
C TRP A 104 9.23 -4.43 -5.77
N ILE A 105 8.15 -4.10 -5.03
CA ILE A 105 7.66 -4.95 -3.93
C ILE A 105 7.20 -6.32 -4.46
N LEU A 106 6.53 -6.39 -5.61
CA LEU A 106 6.14 -7.68 -6.20
C LEU A 106 7.35 -8.51 -6.64
N LYS A 107 8.46 -7.87 -7.04
CA LYS A 107 9.72 -8.54 -7.44
C LYS A 107 10.60 -8.95 -6.24
N ASN A 108 10.54 -8.23 -5.13
CA ASN A 108 11.50 -8.39 -4.02
C ASN A 108 10.85 -8.75 -2.68
N GLY A 109 9.52 -8.66 -2.59
CA GLY A 109 8.79 -8.67 -1.33
C GLY A 109 8.94 -7.35 -0.57
N SER A 110 8.49 -7.36 0.69
CA SER A 110 8.68 -6.24 1.62
C SER A 110 9.43 -6.73 2.86
N LEU A 111 10.72 -6.39 2.92
CA LEU A 111 11.61 -6.79 4.01
C LEU A 111 11.06 -6.39 5.39
N GLY A 112 11.20 -7.31 6.36
CA GLY A 112 10.64 -7.15 7.71
C GLY A 112 9.12 -7.32 7.79
N THR A 113 8.51 -7.93 6.77
CA THR A 113 7.09 -8.34 6.74
C THR A 113 7.00 -9.74 6.13
N ALA A 114 5.80 -10.33 6.14
CA ALA A 114 5.56 -11.62 5.50
C ALA A 114 5.30 -11.53 3.99
N MET A 115 5.33 -10.34 3.40
CA MET A 115 5.12 -10.16 1.96
C MET A 115 6.35 -10.67 1.19
N ALA A 116 6.24 -11.87 0.62
CA ALA A 116 7.26 -12.48 -0.22
C ALA A 116 7.34 -11.83 -1.61
N SER A 117 8.35 -12.20 -2.38
CA SER A 117 8.40 -11.91 -3.82
C SER A 117 7.42 -12.83 -4.57
N PHE A 118 6.71 -12.27 -5.54
CA PHE A 118 5.75 -12.96 -6.40
C PHE A 118 6.20 -13.01 -7.87
N VAL A 119 7.11 -12.13 -8.30
CA VAL A 119 7.64 -12.09 -9.67
C VAL A 119 9.10 -12.54 -9.65
N PRO A 120 9.52 -13.50 -10.51
CA PRO A 120 8.75 -14.19 -11.56
C PRO A 120 8.11 -15.52 -11.09
N LEU A 121 8.13 -15.82 -9.78
CA LEU A 121 7.84 -17.16 -9.26
C LEU A 121 6.36 -17.57 -9.35
N VAL A 122 5.45 -16.62 -9.09
CA VAL A 122 3.99 -16.84 -9.05
C VAL A 122 3.32 -16.07 -10.19
N LEU A 123 3.77 -14.85 -10.45
CA LEU A 123 3.25 -13.98 -11.50
C LEU A 123 4.34 -13.70 -12.53
N THR A 124 3.94 -13.60 -13.80
CA THR A 124 4.75 -12.89 -14.79
C THR A 124 4.72 -11.39 -14.49
N GLU A 125 5.68 -10.64 -15.05
CA GLU A 125 5.68 -9.18 -14.90
C GLU A 125 4.41 -8.53 -15.49
N GLU A 126 3.94 -9.02 -16.64
CA GLU A 126 2.68 -8.58 -17.24
C GLU A 126 1.47 -8.81 -16.31
N GLU A 127 1.37 -10.00 -15.72
CA GLU A 127 0.29 -10.31 -14.77
C GLU A 127 0.37 -9.41 -13.53
N ALA A 128 1.58 -9.15 -13.03
CA ALA A 128 1.80 -8.25 -11.91
C ALA A 128 1.37 -6.81 -12.24
N TRP A 129 1.64 -6.30 -13.45
CA TRP A 129 1.13 -4.99 -13.87
C TRP A 129 -0.41 -4.92 -13.87
N HIS A 130 -1.09 -5.99 -14.29
CA HIS A 130 -2.55 -6.07 -14.19
C HIS A 130 -3.03 -6.09 -12.73
N VAL A 131 -2.38 -6.86 -11.85
CA VAL A 131 -2.67 -6.86 -10.41
C VAL A 131 -2.57 -5.45 -9.83
N LEU A 132 -1.54 -4.68 -10.21
CA LEU A 132 -1.39 -3.30 -9.73
C LEU A 132 -2.53 -2.39 -10.18
N LEU A 133 -3.11 -2.56 -11.38
CA LEU A 133 -4.31 -1.82 -11.77
C LEU A 133 -5.50 -2.09 -10.83
N TYR A 134 -5.67 -3.34 -10.39
CA TYR A 134 -6.69 -3.68 -9.40
C TYR A 134 -6.37 -3.10 -8.02
N VAL A 135 -5.10 -3.15 -7.57
CA VAL A 135 -4.67 -2.49 -6.33
C VAL A 135 -4.95 -0.99 -6.33
N ARG A 136 -4.74 -0.31 -7.47
CA ARG A 136 -5.09 1.12 -7.64
C ARG A 136 -6.58 1.39 -7.60
N SER A 137 -7.42 0.43 -7.98
CA SER A 137 -8.87 0.61 -8.00
C SER A 137 -9.48 0.82 -6.61
N PHE A 138 -8.85 0.28 -5.54
CA PHE A 138 -9.26 0.54 -4.15
C PHE A 138 -9.07 2.01 -3.71
N GLY A 139 -8.19 2.74 -4.39
CA GLY A 139 -7.91 4.14 -4.13
C GLY A 139 -8.83 5.12 -4.85
N ARG A 140 -9.78 4.64 -5.65
CA ARG A 140 -10.74 5.48 -6.40
C ARG A 140 -11.96 5.85 -5.57
#